data_AF-A0A6I2UGS1-F1
#
_entry.id   AF-A0A6I2UGS1-F1
#
_cell.length_a   1.000
_cell.length_b   1.000
_cell.length_c   1.000
_cell.angle_alpha   90.00
_cell.angle_beta   90.00
_cell.angle_gamma   90.00
#
_symmetry.space_group_name_H-M   'P 1'
#
loop_
_entity.id
_entity.type
_entity.pdbx_description
1 polymer ?
#
loop_
_entity_poly.entity_id
_entity_poly.type
_entity_poly.pdbx_seq_one_letter_code
_entity_poly.pdbx_strand_id
1 'polypeptide(L)'
;MRMGKKIAAVLAFNMLLSAGNALAEQPAAEKYRAMFQNGTFYVEYGPKGWGMRDYVVAQNGVRMSGYKLEKLFGTTTYPAYRYDNGKYYQFCNKGTVKRQMEIANQNYHAYTHYESYQDSVGLDNSFSAGRRTVSSVGAGGFFGGGIYGQHNDLPKNTTGKVLDESQMNNPALDPDAHWELVKSHLSLPSSLKIFAWNDKYMSKEYGETEPSFVESGQVEDDGKSYVCDKYVSPLKDSNGKVKAEMHYTAIYDDKGNLRKITKICRIAGKDIPIDELEVVTITDILPEKAINMPKSKIYAADTGSITDLIKKQILVEDNK
;
A
#
# COMPACT_ATOMS: atom_id res chain seq x y z
N MET A 1 -54.86 -56.46 -3.78
CA MET A 1 -54.95 -55.01 -3.47
C MET A 1 -53.64 -54.35 -3.94
N ARG A 2 -53.75 -53.44 -4.92
CA ARG A 2 -52.81 -52.38 -5.38
C ARG A 2 -51.32 -52.67 -5.68
N MET A 3 -51.03 -52.93 -6.97
CA MET A 3 -50.28 -52.08 -7.94
C MET A 3 -49.32 -50.96 -7.44
N GLY A 4 -48.14 -50.85 -8.07
CA GLY A 4 -47.37 -49.58 -8.24
C GLY A 4 -45.85 -49.72 -8.13
N LYS A 5 -45.12 -50.03 -9.22
CA LYS A 5 -44.31 -49.13 -10.09
C LYS A 5 -42.98 -48.59 -9.49
N LYS A 6 -41.90 -48.95 -10.19
CA LYS A 6 -40.52 -48.42 -10.12
C LYS A 6 -40.49 -46.91 -10.35
N ILE A 7 -39.66 -46.15 -9.60
CA ILE A 7 -38.99 -44.94 -10.09
C ILE A 7 -37.60 -44.85 -9.42
N ALA A 8 -36.55 -44.96 -10.24
CA ALA A 8 -35.20 -44.54 -9.90
C ALA A 8 -35.14 -43.00 -10.00
N ALA A 9 -34.64 -42.33 -8.96
CA ALA A 9 -34.31 -40.91 -9.04
C ALA A 9 -32.79 -40.78 -9.21
N VAL A 10 -32.38 -40.65 -10.48
CA VAL A 10 -31.07 -40.14 -10.87
C VAL A 10 -31.07 -38.65 -10.52
N LEU A 11 -30.27 -38.25 -9.53
CA LEU A 11 -29.99 -36.83 -9.27
C LEU A 11 -29.00 -36.35 -10.35
N ALA A 12 -29.56 -36.02 -11.51
CA ALA A 12 -28.83 -35.27 -12.52
C ALA A 12 -28.68 -33.83 -12.00
N PHE A 13 -27.53 -33.53 -11.41
CA PHE A 13 -27.12 -32.14 -11.20
C PHE A 13 -26.80 -31.57 -12.58
N ASN A 14 -27.77 -30.86 -13.16
CA ASN A 14 -27.58 -30.07 -14.37
C ASN A 14 -26.47 -29.05 -14.13
N MET A 15 -25.23 -29.37 -14.54
CA MET A 15 -24.27 -28.35 -14.95
C MET A 15 -24.82 -27.73 -16.24
N LEU A 16 -25.78 -26.83 -16.07
CA LEU A 16 -26.17 -25.91 -17.13
C LEU A 16 -24.94 -25.04 -17.40
N LEU A 17 -24.33 -25.31 -18.55
CA LEU A 17 -23.44 -24.43 -19.28
C LEU A 17 -23.97 -22.99 -19.24
N SER A 18 -23.48 -22.17 -18.30
CA SER A 18 -23.52 -20.74 -18.47
C SER A 18 -22.45 -20.41 -19.49
N ALA A 19 -22.87 -20.26 -20.75
CA ALA A 19 -22.16 -19.45 -21.72
C ALA A 19 -21.75 -18.15 -20.99
N GLY A 20 -20.44 -17.87 -21.00
CA GLY A 20 -19.87 -16.75 -20.27
C GLY A 20 -20.47 -15.44 -20.75
N ASN A 21 -21.47 -14.94 -20.02
CA ASN A 21 -21.67 -13.51 -19.96
C ASN A 21 -20.42 -12.99 -19.27
N ALA A 22 -19.47 -12.44 -20.03
CA ALA A 22 -18.50 -11.53 -19.46
C ALA A 22 -19.33 -10.44 -18.79
N LEU A 23 -19.45 -10.53 -17.46
CA LEU A 23 -20.21 -9.57 -16.69
C LEU A 23 -19.48 -8.25 -16.80
N ALA A 24 -20.22 -7.18 -17.09
CA ALA A 24 -19.68 -5.83 -17.07
C ALA A 24 -19.04 -5.56 -15.70
N GLU A 25 -17.98 -4.76 -15.71
CA GLU A 25 -17.26 -4.33 -14.52
C GLU A 25 -18.21 -3.85 -13.41
N GLN A 26 -17.88 -4.11 -12.15
CA GLN A 26 -18.74 -3.70 -11.05
C GLN A 26 -18.95 -2.17 -11.03
N PRO A 27 -20.18 -1.68 -10.78
CA PRO A 27 -20.46 -0.25 -10.72
C PRO A 27 -19.60 0.53 -9.71
N ALA A 28 -19.09 -0.15 -8.68
CA ALA A 28 -18.20 0.43 -7.69
C ALA A 28 -16.86 0.89 -8.29
N ALA A 29 -16.35 0.21 -9.32
CA ALA A 29 -15.09 0.58 -9.98
C ALA A 29 -15.13 2.00 -10.53
N GLU A 30 -16.19 2.35 -11.27
CA GLU A 30 -16.36 3.69 -11.83
C GLU A 30 -16.53 4.75 -10.75
N LYS A 31 -17.25 4.42 -9.67
CA LYS A 31 -17.37 5.29 -8.50
C LYS A 31 -15.99 5.60 -7.89
N TYR A 32 -15.11 4.59 -7.75
CA TYR A 32 -13.76 4.81 -7.23
C TYR A 32 -12.88 5.62 -8.18
N ARG A 33 -12.95 5.36 -9.50
CA ARG A 33 -12.25 6.19 -10.49
C ARG A 33 -12.65 7.66 -10.40
N ALA A 34 -13.96 7.95 -10.42
CA ALA A 34 -14.48 9.30 -10.31
C ALA A 34 -14.04 9.97 -8.99
N MET A 35 -14.08 9.24 -7.88
CA MET A 35 -13.66 9.73 -6.57
C MET A 35 -12.16 10.10 -6.55
N PHE A 36 -11.29 9.24 -7.07
CA PHE A 36 -9.86 9.51 -7.12
C PHE A 36 -9.52 10.64 -8.10
N GLN A 37 -10.20 10.71 -9.25
CA GLN A 37 -10.04 11.80 -10.21
C GLN A 37 -10.47 13.16 -9.65
N ASN A 38 -11.55 13.21 -8.86
CA ASN A 38 -12.01 14.42 -8.20
C ASN A 38 -11.08 14.90 -7.07
N GLY A 39 -10.13 14.06 -6.65
CA GLY A 39 -9.12 14.42 -5.64
C GLY A 39 -9.65 14.62 -4.22
N THR A 40 -10.89 14.17 -3.95
CA THR A 40 -11.49 14.20 -2.60
C THR A 40 -11.85 12.78 -2.18
N PHE A 41 -11.09 12.23 -1.23
CA PHE A 41 -11.27 10.87 -0.77
C PHE A 41 -10.57 10.59 0.56
N TYR A 42 -10.99 9.50 1.20
CA TYR A 42 -10.36 8.84 2.32
C TYR A 42 -10.29 7.35 2.02
N VAL A 43 -9.09 6.79 2.10
CA VAL A 43 -8.81 5.35 1.97
C VAL A 43 -8.19 4.87 3.26
N GLU A 44 -8.74 3.81 3.84
CA GLU A 44 -8.20 3.08 4.99
C GLU A 44 -7.99 1.61 4.60
N TYR A 45 -6.80 1.09 4.90
CA TYR A 45 -6.39 -0.24 4.48
C TYR A 45 -5.44 -0.89 5.50
N GLY A 46 -5.27 -2.20 5.36
CA GLY A 46 -4.57 -3.05 6.32
C GLY A 46 -5.53 -3.99 7.06
N PRO A 47 -5.02 -4.76 8.03
CA PRO A 47 -5.76 -5.87 8.62
C PRO A 47 -7.09 -5.42 9.25
N LYS A 48 -8.17 -6.17 8.95
CA LYS A 48 -9.46 -6.01 9.65
C LYS A 48 -9.36 -6.50 11.10
N GLY A 49 -9.87 -5.68 12.04
CA GLY A 49 -9.84 -5.96 13.48
C GLY A 49 -8.80 -5.14 14.27
N TRP A 50 -8.44 -5.63 15.46
CA TRP A 50 -7.48 -4.98 16.36
C TRP A 50 -6.12 -4.82 15.69
N GLY A 51 -5.66 -3.58 15.57
CA GLY A 51 -4.36 -3.34 14.97
C GLY A 51 -4.22 -1.91 14.46
N MET A 52 -3.12 -1.68 13.77
CA MET A 52 -2.90 -0.44 13.06
C MET A 52 -3.20 -0.59 11.59
N ARG A 53 -3.92 0.39 11.08
CA ARG A 53 -4.27 0.56 9.68
C ARG A 53 -3.57 1.77 9.12
N ASP A 54 -3.35 1.73 7.83
CA ASP A 54 -2.84 2.85 7.07
C ASP A 54 -4.02 3.64 6.50
N TYR A 55 -3.82 4.95 6.34
CA TYR A 55 -4.79 5.77 5.65
C TYR A 55 -4.12 6.77 4.73
N VAL A 56 -4.84 7.11 3.67
CA VAL A 56 -4.53 8.21 2.76
C VAL A 56 -5.79 9.05 2.58
N VAL A 57 -5.66 10.35 2.73
CA VAL A 57 -6.76 11.31 2.61
C VAL A 57 -6.35 12.45 1.69
N ALA A 58 -7.28 12.88 0.84
CA ALA A 58 -7.10 14.00 -0.06
C ALA A 58 -8.34 14.91 -0.04
N GLN A 59 -8.11 16.22 -0.06
CA GLN A 59 -9.16 17.23 -0.22
C GLN A 59 -8.53 18.55 -0.65
N ASN A 60 -9.12 19.23 -1.65
CA ASN A 60 -8.75 20.60 -2.04
C ASN A 60 -7.23 20.81 -2.26
N GLY A 61 -6.56 19.84 -2.91
CA GLY A 61 -5.12 19.90 -3.19
C GLY A 61 -4.22 19.51 -2.01
N VAL A 62 -4.77 19.31 -0.82
CA VAL A 62 -4.07 18.75 0.33
C VAL A 62 -4.10 17.22 0.24
N ARG A 63 -2.96 16.60 0.53
CA ARG A 63 -2.82 15.14 0.65
C ARG A 63 -2.20 14.83 2.00
N MET A 64 -2.70 13.82 2.71
CA MET A 64 -2.13 13.37 3.96
C MET A 64 -2.16 11.85 4.03
N SER A 65 -1.14 11.27 4.65
CA SER A 65 -1.12 9.86 5.01
C SER A 65 -0.67 9.67 6.44
N GLY A 66 -1.02 8.53 7.00
CA GLY A 66 -0.65 8.18 8.35
C GLY A 66 -1.24 6.86 8.79
N TYR A 67 -1.34 6.72 10.10
CA TYR A 67 -1.75 5.48 10.73
C TYR A 67 -2.94 5.68 11.64
N LYS A 68 -3.82 4.69 11.70
CA LYS A 68 -4.97 4.66 12.60
C LYS A 68 -4.86 3.41 13.48
N LEU A 69 -4.77 3.62 14.79
CA LEU A 69 -4.68 2.55 15.78
C LEU A 69 -6.03 2.39 16.47
N GLU A 70 -6.67 1.24 16.26
CA GLU A 70 -7.86 0.85 17.02
C GLU A 70 -7.44 0.22 18.36
N LYS A 71 -8.00 0.73 19.46
CA LYS A 71 -7.79 0.26 20.84
C LYS A 71 -9.12 -0.09 21.50
N LEU A 72 -9.06 -0.89 22.57
CA LEU A 72 -10.24 -1.39 23.29
C LEU A 72 -11.28 -0.30 23.62
N PHE A 73 -10.83 0.94 23.83
CA PHE A 73 -11.66 2.09 24.18
C PHE A 73 -11.49 3.30 23.25
N GLY A 74 -11.31 3.04 21.95
CA GLY A 74 -11.38 4.08 20.93
C GLY A 74 -10.20 4.06 19.95
N THR A 75 -10.16 5.07 19.10
CA THR A 75 -9.25 5.09 17.95
C THR A 75 -8.34 6.29 18.03
N THR A 76 -7.04 6.09 17.75
CA THR A 76 -6.06 7.18 17.67
C THR A 76 -5.47 7.27 16.27
N THR A 77 -5.52 8.45 15.67
CA THR A 77 -4.93 8.74 14.37
C THR A 77 -3.57 9.42 14.54
N TYR A 78 -2.59 9.01 13.74
CA TYR A 78 -1.22 9.50 13.71
C TYR A 78 -0.86 9.95 12.29
N PRO A 79 -1.08 11.23 11.94
CA PRO A 79 -0.60 11.80 10.69
C PRO A 79 0.92 11.64 10.58
N ALA A 80 1.41 11.14 9.46
CA ALA A 80 2.84 10.90 9.24
C ALA A 80 3.39 11.81 8.16
N TYR A 81 2.67 11.98 7.05
CA TYR A 81 3.10 12.81 5.94
C TYR A 81 1.96 13.69 5.45
N ARG A 82 2.29 14.89 4.98
CA ARG A 82 1.32 15.80 4.35
C ARG A 82 1.97 16.52 3.18
N TYR A 83 1.20 16.77 2.13
CA TYR A 83 1.47 17.78 1.14
C TYR A 83 0.40 18.86 1.20
N ASP A 84 0.83 20.12 1.24
CA ASP A 84 -0.06 21.28 1.30
C ASP A 84 0.66 22.51 0.74
N ASN A 85 0.03 23.21 -0.20
CA ASN A 85 0.52 24.46 -0.80
C ASN A 85 2.00 24.40 -1.25
N GLY A 86 2.38 23.36 -1.99
CA GLY A 86 3.74 23.21 -2.50
C GLY A 86 4.78 22.81 -1.45
N LYS A 87 4.36 22.44 -0.23
CA LYS A 87 5.25 22.00 0.84
C LYS A 87 4.96 20.55 1.23
N TYR A 88 6.02 19.82 1.52
CA TYR A 88 6.00 18.49 2.10
C TYR A 88 6.27 18.58 3.60
N TYR A 89 5.48 17.86 4.40
CA TYR A 89 5.62 17.78 5.84
C TYR A 89 5.83 16.32 6.24
N GLN A 90 6.76 16.10 7.17
CA GLN A 90 6.98 14.82 7.85
C GLN A 90 6.71 15.04 9.35
N PHE A 91 5.89 14.19 9.97
CA PHE A 91 5.54 14.28 11.39
C PHE A 91 6.16 13.14 12.20
N CYS A 92 6.85 13.51 13.27
CA CYS A 92 7.32 12.59 14.29
C CYS A 92 6.31 12.58 15.44
N ASN A 93 5.51 11.51 15.55
CA ASN A 93 4.64 11.30 16.69
C ASN A 93 5.28 10.32 17.67
N LYS A 94 5.06 10.55 18.98
CA LYS A 94 5.45 9.63 20.06
C LYS A 94 4.95 8.19 19.84
N GLY A 95 3.83 8.00 19.12
CA GLY A 95 3.25 6.70 18.78
C GLY A 95 3.88 6.00 17.58
N THR A 96 4.39 6.74 16.58
CA THR A 96 4.98 6.16 15.36
C THR A 96 6.37 5.58 15.60
N VAL A 97 7.15 6.15 16.53
CA VAL A 97 8.52 5.70 16.84
C VAL A 97 8.53 4.30 17.48
N LYS A 98 7.59 4.01 18.40
CA LYS A 98 7.42 2.65 18.93
C LYS A 98 7.05 1.63 17.84
N ARG A 99 6.25 2.05 16.86
CA ARG A 99 5.88 1.22 15.72
C ARG A 99 7.03 0.98 14.76
N GLN A 100 7.86 1.96 14.41
CA GLN A 100 9.04 1.69 13.57
C GLN A 100 9.97 0.69 14.25
N MET A 101 10.07 0.72 15.58
CA MET A 101 10.83 -0.28 16.36
C MET A 101 10.14 -1.65 16.42
N GLU A 102 8.82 -1.72 16.57
CA GLU A 102 8.06 -2.99 16.60
C GLU A 102 7.94 -3.61 15.20
N ILE A 103 7.71 -2.80 14.17
CA ILE A 103 7.74 -3.18 12.75
C ILE A 103 9.14 -3.56 12.32
N ALA A 104 10.20 -2.82 12.66
CA ALA A 104 11.57 -3.26 12.34
C ALA A 104 11.90 -4.61 12.99
N ASN A 105 11.38 -4.88 14.20
CA ASN A 105 11.53 -6.17 14.85
C ASN A 105 10.66 -7.30 14.24
N GLN A 106 9.55 -7.00 13.58
CA GLN A 106 8.71 -7.98 12.86
C GLN A 106 9.09 -8.14 11.37
N ASN A 107 9.52 -7.07 10.72
CA ASN A 107 9.85 -6.97 9.29
C ASN A 107 11.29 -7.32 8.96
N TYR A 108 12.19 -7.48 9.93
CA TYR A 108 13.51 -8.08 9.68
C TYR A 108 13.38 -9.50 9.07
N HIS A 109 12.23 -10.15 9.25
CA HIS A 109 11.90 -11.43 8.62
C HIS A 109 11.16 -11.33 7.28
N ALA A 110 10.70 -10.15 6.85
CA ALA A 110 9.90 -9.98 5.62
C ALA A 110 10.60 -9.15 4.52
N TYR A 111 11.40 -8.14 4.89
CA TYR A 111 12.08 -7.27 3.91
C TYR A 111 13.36 -7.86 3.31
N THR A 112 13.96 -8.86 3.96
CA THR A 112 15.08 -9.65 3.41
C THR A 112 14.70 -10.49 2.20
N HIS A 113 13.44 -10.49 1.75
CA HIS A 113 13.01 -11.11 0.50
C HIS A 113 12.80 -10.14 -0.67
N TYR A 114 12.86 -8.82 -0.44
CA TYR A 114 12.67 -7.84 -1.51
C TYR A 114 14.00 -7.43 -2.18
N GLU A 115 15.06 -7.22 -1.39
CA GLU A 115 16.38 -6.82 -1.92
C GLU A 115 17.18 -8.01 -2.51
N SER A 116 16.89 -9.26 -2.12
CA SER A 116 17.52 -10.44 -2.74
C SER A 116 17.03 -10.72 -4.17
N TYR A 117 15.97 -10.05 -4.65
CA TYR A 117 15.44 -10.30 -5.98
C TYR A 117 16.14 -9.47 -7.06
N GLN A 118 16.63 -8.26 -6.75
CA GLN A 118 17.47 -7.49 -7.68
C GLN A 118 18.82 -8.17 -7.93
N ASP A 119 19.39 -8.85 -6.93
CA ASP A 119 20.60 -9.67 -7.10
C ASP A 119 20.34 -11.00 -7.84
N SER A 120 19.11 -11.51 -7.85
CA SER A 120 18.77 -12.78 -8.53
C SER A 120 18.57 -12.65 -10.04
N VAL A 121 18.45 -11.42 -10.58
CA VAL A 121 18.37 -11.19 -12.03
C VAL A 121 19.76 -10.99 -12.66
N GLY A 122 20.82 -10.99 -11.85
CA GLY A 122 22.21 -10.79 -12.27
C GLY A 122 23.09 -12.04 -12.26
N LEU A 123 22.58 -13.22 -11.89
CA LEU A 123 23.36 -14.46 -11.88
C LEU A 123 22.78 -15.52 -12.82
N ASP A 124 23.59 -15.82 -13.83
CA ASP A 124 23.42 -16.85 -14.83
C ASP A 124 22.99 -18.22 -14.28
N ASN A 125 22.13 -18.88 -15.07
CA ASN A 125 22.09 -20.33 -15.32
C ASN A 125 22.72 -21.25 -14.25
N SER A 126 21.97 -21.60 -13.20
CA SER A 126 22.12 -22.91 -12.53
C SER A 126 20.92 -23.23 -11.62
N PHE A 127 19.79 -23.55 -12.23
CA PHE A 127 18.70 -24.22 -11.50
C PHE A 127 19.15 -25.67 -11.20
N SER A 128 19.62 -25.94 -9.98
CA SER A 128 19.69 -27.29 -9.45
C SER A 128 18.71 -27.44 -8.29
N ALA A 129 17.85 -28.44 -8.42
CA ALA A 129 16.74 -28.73 -7.54
C ALA A 129 17.20 -29.12 -6.13
N GLY A 130 16.47 -28.64 -5.11
CA GLY A 130 16.66 -29.10 -3.73
C GLY A 130 15.55 -28.65 -2.80
N ARG A 131 14.53 -29.51 -2.60
CA ARG A 131 13.67 -29.49 -1.41
C ARG A 131 14.55 -29.43 -0.16
N ARG A 132 14.34 -28.47 0.76
CA ARG A 132 14.56 -28.70 2.20
C ARG A 132 13.56 -27.94 3.09
N THR A 133 12.84 -28.79 3.81
CA THR A 133 12.18 -28.68 5.11
C THR A 133 12.75 -27.61 6.04
N VAL A 134 11.84 -26.84 6.67
CA VAL A 134 12.14 -25.89 7.73
C VAL A 134 12.39 -26.65 9.03
N SER A 135 13.59 -26.54 9.58
CA SER A 135 13.91 -26.94 10.95
C SER A 135 14.54 -25.75 11.67
N SER A 136 13.95 -25.39 12.80
CA SER A 136 14.49 -24.49 13.81
C SER A 136 15.91 -24.89 14.24
N VAL A 137 16.73 -23.90 14.62
CA VAL A 137 17.70 -23.86 15.75
C VAL A 137 18.87 -22.94 15.36
N GLY A 138 19.26 -22.05 16.28
CA GLY A 138 20.68 -21.79 16.51
C GLY A 138 21.15 -20.36 16.34
N ALA A 139 21.50 -19.75 17.47
CA ALA A 139 22.22 -18.50 17.63
C ALA A 139 23.59 -18.48 16.92
N GLY A 140 24.06 -17.27 16.58
CA GLY A 140 25.45 -17.03 16.18
C GLY A 140 25.58 -15.70 15.45
N GLY A 141 25.94 -14.64 16.19
CA GLY A 141 25.98 -13.28 15.68
C GLY A 141 27.05 -13.03 14.63
N PHE A 142 26.79 -12.04 13.79
CA PHE A 142 27.79 -11.17 13.17
C PHE A 142 27.18 -9.77 13.07
N PHE A 143 27.68 -8.88 13.92
CA PHE A 143 27.38 -7.46 13.95
C PHE A 143 28.24 -6.75 12.90
N GLY A 144 27.67 -5.79 12.16
CA GLY A 144 28.46 -4.86 11.36
C GLY A 144 27.60 -3.98 10.47
N GLY A 145 27.39 -2.72 10.88
CA GLY A 145 26.73 -1.70 10.07
C GLY A 145 25.47 -1.07 10.68
N GLY A 146 25.41 -0.96 12.01
CA GLY A 146 24.32 -0.23 12.69
C GLY A 146 24.51 1.28 12.54
N ILE A 147 23.51 1.94 11.93
CA ILE A 147 23.28 3.37 12.08
C ILE A 147 22.91 3.61 13.56
N TYR A 148 23.95 3.74 14.40
CA TYR A 148 23.83 4.21 15.77
C TYR A 148 23.76 5.74 15.74
N GLY A 149 22.55 6.27 15.60
CA GLY A 149 22.22 7.60 16.10
C GLY A 149 21.83 7.49 17.57
N GLN A 150 22.58 8.16 18.44
CA GLN A 150 22.41 8.17 19.89
C GLN A 150 20.94 8.38 20.34
N HIS A 151 20.50 7.52 21.26
CA HIS A 151 19.40 7.80 22.15
C HIS A 151 19.67 9.09 22.94
N ASN A 152 18.86 10.12 22.70
CA ASN A 152 18.37 11.06 23.70
C ASN A 152 17.10 11.74 23.16
N ASP A 153 16.03 11.72 23.98
CA ASP A 153 14.77 12.43 23.82
C ASP A 153 13.78 11.98 22.72
N LEU A 154 12.94 10.99 23.06
CA LEU A 154 11.63 10.85 22.43
C LEU A 154 10.87 12.19 22.56
N PRO A 155 10.32 12.76 21.48
CA PRO A 155 9.63 14.05 21.57
C PRO A 155 8.39 13.92 22.46
N LYS A 156 8.25 14.84 23.44
CA LYS A 156 7.13 14.87 24.38
C LYS A 156 5.79 15.18 23.71
N ASN A 157 5.82 15.86 22.56
CA ASN A 157 4.68 16.29 21.72
C ASN A 157 4.95 15.94 20.23
N THR A 158 3.94 15.98 19.37
CA THR A 158 4.16 15.86 17.91
C THR A 158 5.02 17.02 17.41
N THR A 159 6.09 16.70 16.69
CA THR A 159 6.93 17.66 15.97
C THR A 159 6.91 17.32 14.49
N GLY A 160 7.15 18.29 13.62
CA GLY A 160 7.26 18.05 12.18
C GLY A 160 8.48 18.73 11.56
N LYS A 161 8.91 18.23 10.41
CA LYS A 161 9.79 18.94 9.48
C LYS A 161 9.00 19.36 8.24
N VAL A 162 9.37 20.47 7.60
CA VAL A 162 8.75 20.97 6.36
C VAL A 162 9.79 21.31 5.29
N LEU A 163 9.54 20.86 4.05
CA LEU A 163 10.36 21.12 2.88
C LEU A 163 9.51 21.70 1.75
N ASP A 164 9.96 22.81 1.16
CA ASP A 164 9.35 23.32 -0.07
C ASP A 164 9.65 22.37 -1.25
N GLU A 165 8.65 22.08 -2.09
CA GLU A 165 8.78 21.16 -3.22
C GLU A 165 9.89 21.57 -4.20
N SER A 166 10.15 22.89 -4.34
CA SER A 166 11.27 23.39 -5.17
C SER A 166 12.65 23.00 -4.63
N GLN A 167 12.75 22.62 -3.35
CA GLN A 167 13.99 22.25 -2.68
C GLN A 167 14.21 20.73 -2.61
N MET A 168 13.34 19.91 -3.20
CA MET A 168 13.42 18.44 -3.12
C MET A 168 14.77 17.85 -3.58
N ASN A 169 15.45 18.51 -4.52
CA ASN A 169 16.74 18.08 -5.06
C ASN A 169 17.92 18.88 -4.50
N ASN A 170 17.72 19.61 -3.39
CA ASN A 170 18.79 20.42 -2.81
C ASN A 170 19.84 19.50 -2.17
N PRO A 171 21.11 19.53 -2.63
CA PRO A 171 22.16 18.64 -2.12
C PRO A 171 22.57 18.93 -0.66
N ALA A 172 22.12 20.05 -0.09
CA ALA A 172 22.34 20.37 1.32
C ALA A 172 21.37 19.68 2.28
N LEU A 173 20.33 19.01 1.75
CA LEU A 173 19.40 18.24 2.57
C LEU A 173 20.10 17.09 3.28
N ASP A 174 19.67 16.86 4.52
CA ASP A 174 20.04 15.67 5.27
C ASP A 174 19.62 14.40 4.50
N PRO A 175 20.58 13.58 4.02
CA PRO A 175 20.26 12.37 3.26
C PRO A 175 19.50 11.34 4.10
N ASP A 176 19.67 11.36 5.43
CA ASP A 176 19.00 10.42 6.34
C ASP A 176 17.52 10.79 6.58
N ALA A 177 17.10 11.98 6.13
CA ALA A 177 15.70 12.42 6.22
C ALA A 177 14.80 11.87 5.10
N HIS A 178 15.37 11.22 4.09
CA HIS A 178 14.67 10.51 3.01
C HIS A 178 13.50 11.30 2.38
N TRP A 179 13.72 12.58 2.07
CA TRP A 179 12.69 13.45 1.49
C TRP A 179 12.15 12.95 0.14
N GLU A 180 12.97 12.22 -0.61
CA GLU A 180 12.61 11.56 -1.86
C GLU A 180 11.47 10.54 -1.68
N LEU A 181 11.33 9.95 -0.50
CA LEU A 181 10.30 8.96 -0.19
C LEU A 181 8.96 9.60 0.23
N VAL A 182 8.91 10.91 0.52
CA VAL A 182 7.66 11.52 0.99
C VAL A 182 6.53 11.40 -0.03
N LYS A 183 6.86 11.50 -1.32
CA LYS A 183 5.87 11.29 -2.40
C LYS A 183 5.30 9.87 -2.38
N SER A 184 6.13 8.85 -2.15
CA SER A 184 5.66 7.46 -2.09
C SER A 184 4.79 7.22 -0.85
N HIS A 185 5.10 7.86 0.28
CA HIS A 185 4.27 7.79 1.47
C HIS A 185 2.90 8.50 1.32
N LEU A 186 2.78 9.46 0.41
CA LEU A 186 1.51 10.13 0.09
C LEU A 186 0.71 9.39 -1.01
N SER A 187 1.33 8.42 -1.68
CA SER A 187 0.70 7.59 -2.70
C SER A 187 -0.38 6.70 -2.11
N LEU A 188 -1.41 6.41 -2.92
CA LEU A 188 -2.28 5.27 -2.67
C LEU A 188 -1.47 3.94 -2.80
N PRO A 189 -1.89 2.86 -2.13
CA PRO A 189 -1.37 1.53 -2.35
C PRO A 189 -1.30 1.15 -3.84
N SER A 190 -0.24 0.45 -4.23
CA SER A 190 -0.02 0.07 -5.64
C SER A 190 -1.16 -0.77 -6.23
N SER A 191 -1.84 -1.56 -5.40
CA SER A 191 -3.00 -2.35 -5.82
C SER A 191 -4.20 -1.50 -6.26
N LEU A 192 -4.33 -0.25 -5.78
CA LEU A 192 -5.42 0.66 -6.18
C LEU A 192 -5.17 1.38 -7.52
N LYS A 193 -4.06 1.10 -8.21
CA LYS A 193 -3.76 1.63 -9.55
C LYS A 193 -4.85 1.38 -10.57
N ILE A 194 -5.58 0.27 -10.46
CA ILE A 194 -6.72 -0.07 -11.32
C ILE A 194 -7.82 1.01 -11.32
N PHE A 195 -7.87 1.84 -10.27
CA PHE A 195 -8.82 2.95 -10.14
C PHE A 195 -8.13 4.33 -10.15
N ALA A 196 -6.86 4.40 -9.79
CA ALA A 196 -6.13 5.65 -9.54
C ALA A 196 -4.85 5.82 -10.39
N TRP A 197 -4.82 5.27 -11.61
CA TRP A 197 -3.65 5.31 -12.49
C TRP A 197 -3.10 6.72 -12.76
N ASN A 198 -3.99 7.71 -12.81
CA ASN A 198 -3.67 9.11 -13.09
C ASN A 198 -3.41 9.94 -11.82
N ASP A 199 -3.41 9.32 -10.63
CA ASP A 199 -3.00 10.01 -9.40
C ASP A 199 -1.52 10.42 -9.50
N LYS A 200 -1.23 11.70 -9.27
CA LYS A 200 0.12 12.28 -9.43
C LYS A 200 1.17 11.71 -8.46
N TYR A 201 0.74 11.10 -7.35
CA TYR A 201 1.62 10.45 -6.37
C TYR A 201 1.84 8.97 -6.68
N MET A 202 1.02 8.39 -7.56
CA MET A 202 1.09 6.96 -7.90
C MET A 202 2.40 6.64 -8.61
N SER A 203 3.21 5.76 -8.00
CA SER A 203 4.40 5.22 -8.66
C SER A 203 3.99 4.34 -9.84
N LYS A 204 4.84 4.24 -10.86
CA LYS A 204 4.62 3.36 -12.02
C LYS A 204 5.87 2.50 -12.20
N GLU A 205 5.69 1.19 -12.26
CA GLU A 205 6.79 0.27 -12.52
C GLU A 205 7.34 0.54 -13.92
N TYR A 206 8.63 0.30 -14.14
CA TYR A 206 9.24 0.53 -15.46
C TYR A 206 8.51 -0.28 -16.53
N GLY A 207 8.04 0.41 -17.57
CA GLY A 207 7.30 -0.22 -18.66
C GLY A 207 5.86 -0.63 -18.33
N GLU A 208 5.37 -0.32 -17.13
CA GLU A 208 3.98 -0.55 -16.73
C GLU A 208 3.03 0.30 -17.55
N THR A 209 1.95 -0.32 -18.00
CA THR A 209 0.86 0.35 -18.71
C THR A 209 -0.37 0.45 -17.82
N GLU A 210 -1.35 1.28 -18.19
CA GLU A 210 -2.57 1.40 -17.40
C GLU A 210 -3.29 0.04 -17.29
N PRO A 211 -3.61 -0.43 -16.06
CA PRO A 211 -4.37 -1.65 -15.91
C PRO A 211 -5.71 -1.57 -16.63
N SER A 212 -5.98 -2.55 -17.47
CA SER A 212 -7.22 -2.64 -18.26
C SER A 212 -8.12 -3.72 -17.68
N PHE A 213 -9.42 -3.43 -17.58
CA PHE A 213 -10.43 -4.41 -17.18
C PHE A 213 -10.48 -5.56 -18.20
N VAL A 214 -10.58 -6.79 -17.71
CA VAL A 214 -10.64 -8.00 -18.52
C VAL A 214 -12.01 -8.66 -18.41
N GLU A 215 -12.43 -8.99 -17.19
CA GLU A 215 -13.68 -9.68 -16.93
C GLU A 215 -14.10 -9.51 -15.46
N SER A 216 -15.39 -9.69 -15.20
CA SER A 216 -15.90 -9.93 -13.84
C SER A 216 -16.24 -11.40 -13.66
N GLY A 217 -16.15 -11.90 -12.43
CA GLY A 217 -16.39 -13.29 -12.10
C GLY A 217 -16.65 -13.52 -10.62
N GLN A 218 -16.32 -14.74 -10.19
CA GLN A 218 -16.37 -15.16 -8.80
C GLN A 218 -14.98 -15.65 -8.37
N VAL A 219 -14.62 -15.39 -7.13
CA VAL A 219 -13.40 -15.94 -6.50
C VAL A 219 -13.75 -16.47 -5.11
N GLU A 220 -13.15 -17.59 -4.74
CA GLU A 220 -13.24 -18.10 -3.37
C GLU A 220 -12.13 -17.45 -2.52
N ASP A 221 -12.52 -16.83 -1.42
CA ASP A 221 -11.62 -16.20 -0.44
C ASP A 221 -12.18 -16.52 0.96
N ASP A 222 -11.33 -17.05 1.85
CA ASP A 222 -11.72 -17.54 3.18
C ASP A 222 -12.94 -18.51 3.17
N GLY A 223 -13.02 -19.38 2.16
CA GLY A 223 -14.09 -20.38 2.03
C GLY A 223 -15.46 -19.80 1.64
N LYS A 224 -15.50 -18.52 1.20
CA LYS A 224 -16.71 -17.87 0.69
C LYS A 224 -16.47 -17.37 -0.74
N SER A 225 -17.48 -17.52 -1.60
CA SER A 225 -17.48 -16.97 -2.95
C SER A 225 -17.82 -15.49 -2.92
N TYR A 226 -17.03 -14.68 -3.62
CA TYR A 226 -17.23 -13.25 -3.79
C TYR A 226 -17.19 -12.86 -5.26
N VAL A 227 -17.94 -11.81 -5.59
CA VAL A 227 -17.84 -11.15 -6.89
C VAL A 227 -16.47 -10.50 -7.00
N CYS A 228 -15.83 -10.61 -8.16
CA CYS A 228 -14.58 -9.94 -8.43
C CYS A 228 -14.50 -9.36 -9.85
N ASP A 229 -13.65 -8.34 -10.02
CA ASP A 229 -13.21 -7.83 -11.31
C ASP A 229 -11.72 -8.15 -11.48
N LYS A 230 -11.33 -8.53 -12.70
CA LYS A 230 -9.94 -8.82 -13.06
C LYS A 230 -9.40 -7.75 -14.00
N TYR A 231 -8.16 -7.35 -13.74
CA TYR A 231 -7.43 -6.36 -14.54
C TYR A 231 -6.06 -6.88 -14.90
N VAL A 232 -5.54 -6.42 -16.03
CA VAL A 232 -4.19 -6.73 -16.48
C VAL A 232 -3.46 -5.45 -16.88
N SER A 233 -2.22 -5.31 -16.42
CA SER A 233 -1.27 -4.31 -16.91
C SER A 233 -0.04 -5.01 -17.50
N PRO A 234 0.14 -4.94 -18.82
CA PRO A 234 1.39 -5.37 -19.45
C PRO A 234 2.59 -4.55 -18.99
N LEU A 235 3.70 -5.24 -18.69
CA LEU A 235 5.02 -4.66 -18.45
C LEU A 235 5.86 -4.81 -19.73
N LYS A 236 6.13 -3.68 -20.38
CA LYS A 236 6.83 -3.63 -21.67
C LYS A 236 8.31 -3.27 -21.48
N ASP A 237 9.18 -3.91 -22.25
CA ASP A 237 10.58 -3.46 -22.35
C ASP A 237 10.71 -2.18 -23.19
N SER A 238 11.93 -1.67 -23.31
CA SER A 238 12.25 -0.47 -24.10
C SER A 238 11.88 -0.59 -25.59
N ASN A 239 11.68 -1.81 -26.09
CA ASN A 239 11.29 -2.09 -27.48
C ASN A 239 9.76 -2.28 -27.62
N GLY A 240 9.01 -2.08 -26.53
CA GLY A 240 7.56 -2.24 -26.50
C GLY A 240 7.06 -3.69 -26.38
N LYS A 241 7.97 -4.66 -26.21
CA LYS A 241 7.61 -6.08 -26.08
C LYS A 241 7.19 -6.38 -24.64
N VAL A 242 6.08 -7.08 -24.47
CA VAL A 242 5.61 -7.54 -23.15
C VAL A 242 6.58 -8.59 -22.60
N LYS A 243 7.14 -8.32 -21.42
CA LYS A 243 8.01 -9.26 -20.68
C LYS A 243 7.33 -9.91 -19.49
N ALA A 244 6.32 -9.24 -18.95
CA ALA A 244 5.57 -9.69 -17.79
C ALA A 244 4.19 -9.02 -17.80
N GLU A 245 3.27 -9.52 -16.98
CA GLU A 245 1.94 -8.94 -16.81
C GLU A 245 1.63 -8.83 -15.32
N MET A 246 1.17 -7.67 -14.88
CA MET A 246 0.56 -7.51 -13.56
C MET A 246 -0.92 -7.85 -13.66
N HIS A 247 -1.36 -8.85 -12.92
CA HIS A 247 -2.75 -9.27 -12.82
C HIS A 247 -3.31 -8.83 -11.47
N TYR A 248 -4.44 -8.14 -11.50
CA TYR A 248 -5.13 -7.65 -10.31
C TYR A 248 -6.49 -8.34 -10.22
N THR A 249 -6.88 -8.78 -9.02
CA THR A 249 -8.23 -9.25 -8.73
C THR A 249 -8.84 -8.36 -7.65
N ALA A 250 -9.78 -7.50 -8.03
CA ALA A 250 -10.55 -6.66 -7.12
C ALA A 250 -11.75 -7.44 -6.61
N ILE A 251 -11.82 -7.69 -5.30
CA ILE A 251 -12.82 -8.54 -4.66
C ILE A 251 -13.79 -7.66 -3.87
N TYR A 252 -15.09 -7.84 -4.11
CA TYR A 252 -16.14 -7.03 -3.52
C TYR A 252 -16.90 -7.80 -2.43
N ASP A 253 -17.33 -7.08 -1.39
CA ASP A 253 -18.22 -7.63 -0.37
C ASP A 253 -19.67 -7.74 -0.86
N ASP A 254 -20.53 -8.36 -0.05
CA ASP A 254 -21.96 -8.58 -0.37
C ASP A 254 -22.74 -7.27 -0.58
N LYS A 255 -22.19 -6.12 -0.19
CA LYS A 255 -22.77 -4.79 -0.37
C LYS A 255 -22.21 -4.08 -1.61
N GLY A 256 -21.32 -4.72 -2.36
CA GLY A 256 -20.65 -4.17 -3.54
C GLY A 256 -19.49 -3.23 -3.23
N ASN A 257 -18.98 -3.19 -2.00
CA ASN A 257 -17.80 -2.40 -1.67
C ASN A 257 -16.54 -3.21 -1.90
N LEU A 258 -15.47 -2.55 -2.35
CA LEU A 258 -14.16 -3.18 -2.46
C LEU A 258 -13.68 -3.64 -1.08
N ARG A 259 -13.44 -4.94 -0.95
CA ARG A 259 -12.93 -5.58 0.28
C ARG A 259 -11.44 -5.84 0.21
N LYS A 260 -10.96 -6.30 -0.95
CA LYS A 260 -9.60 -6.82 -1.10
C LYS A 260 -9.13 -6.66 -2.54
N ILE A 261 -7.84 -6.43 -2.74
CA ILE A 261 -7.20 -6.58 -4.05
C ILE A 261 -6.02 -7.53 -3.89
N THR A 262 -5.96 -8.56 -4.72
CA THR A 262 -4.74 -9.35 -4.88
C THR A 262 -4.03 -8.92 -6.16
N LYS A 263 -2.70 -8.77 -6.09
CA LYS A 263 -1.83 -8.44 -7.21
C LYS A 263 -0.80 -9.54 -7.37
N ILE A 264 -0.70 -10.08 -8.57
CA ILE A 264 0.32 -11.06 -8.96
C ILE A 264 1.05 -10.58 -10.21
N CYS A 265 2.31 -10.96 -10.36
CA CYS A 265 3.09 -10.76 -11.57
C CYS A 265 3.23 -12.10 -12.28
N ARG A 266 2.79 -12.17 -13.54
CA ARG A 266 2.95 -13.33 -14.42
C ARG A 266 4.16 -13.12 -15.32
N ILE A 267 5.16 -13.99 -15.18
CA ILE A 267 6.40 -13.96 -15.97
C ILE A 267 6.65 -15.35 -16.53
N ALA A 268 6.76 -15.47 -17.85
CA ALA A 268 7.00 -16.74 -18.54
C ALA A 268 6.05 -17.88 -18.08
N GLY A 269 4.77 -17.55 -17.83
CA GLY A 269 3.75 -18.50 -17.38
C GLY A 269 3.80 -18.84 -15.88
N LYS A 270 4.71 -18.25 -15.11
CA LYS A 270 4.78 -18.40 -13.65
C LYS A 270 4.12 -17.20 -12.96
N ASP A 271 3.24 -17.48 -12.01
CA ASP A 271 2.59 -16.48 -11.16
C ASP A 271 3.39 -16.26 -9.88
N ILE A 272 3.66 -14.98 -9.59
CA ILE A 272 4.40 -14.53 -8.41
C ILE A 272 3.47 -13.58 -7.64
N PRO A 273 3.07 -13.91 -6.39
CA PRO A 273 2.33 -12.97 -5.55
C PRO A 273 3.15 -11.70 -5.28
N ILE A 274 2.55 -10.53 -5.46
CA ILE A 274 3.23 -9.24 -5.29
C ILE A 274 2.66 -8.47 -4.11
N ASP A 275 1.33 -8.38 -4.04
CA ASP A 275 0.66 -7.57 -3.02
C ASP A 275 -0.73 -8.17 -2.71
N GLU A 276 -1.14 -7.99 -1.46
CA GLU A 276 -2.47 -8.30 -0.99
C GLU A 276 -2.95 -7.14 -0.13
N LEU A 277 -3.88 -6.36 -0.70
CA LEU A 277 -4.43 -5.18 -0.06
C LEU A 277 -5.80 -5.50 0.56
N GLU A 278 -5.88 -5.50 1.88
CA GLU A 278 -7.16 -5.45 2.58
C GLU A 278 -7.68 -4.03 2.67
N VAL A 279 -8.87 -3.80 2.14
CA VAL A 279 -9.54 -2.50 2.15
C VAL A 279 -10.56 -2.48 3.28
N VAL A 280 -10.45 -1.47 4.13
CA VAL A 280 -11.38 -1.23 5.23
C VAL A 280 -12.45 -0.26 4.79
N THR A 281 -12.06 0.85 4.16
CA THR A 281 -13.00 1.88 3.69
C THR A 281 -12.39 2.68 2.55
N ILE A 282 -13.22 3.00 1.56
CA ILE A 282 -12.96 4.02 0.54
C ILE A 282 -14.20 4.90 0.46
N THR A 283 -14.05 6.21 0.69
CA THR A 283 -15.17 7.16 0.73
C THR A 283 -14.73 8.58 0.38
N ASP A 284 -15.65 9.37 -0.16
CA ASP A 284 -15.57 10.81 -0.33
C ASP A 284 -16.04 11.59 0.90
N ILE A 285 -16.66 10.91 1.88
CA ILE A 285 -17.08 11.50 3.15
C ILE A 285 -15.91 11.39 4.14
N LEU A 286 -15.17 12.49 4.29
CA LEU A 286 -13.97 12.51 5.11
C LEU A 286 -14.31 12.42 6.61
N PRO A 287 -13.61 11.57 7.39
CA PRO A 287 -13.74 11.59 8.83
C PRO A 287 -13.37 12.97 9.41
N GLU A 288 -14.01 13.35 10.52
CA GLU A 288 -13.73 14.63 11.18
C GLU A 288 -12.24 14.77 11.48
N LYS A 289 -11.64 15.90 11.08
CA LYS A 289 -10.22 16.21 11.28
C LYS A 289 -9.23 15.27 10.58
N ALA A 290 -9.68 14.36 9.69
CA ALA A 290 -8.78 13.41 9.00
C ALA A 290 -7.67 14.11 8.22
N ILE A 291 -7.96 15.30 7.69
CA ILE A 291 -7.01 16.11 6.92
C ILE A 291 -6.49 17.32 7.69
N ASN A 292 -6.82 17.48 8.98
CA ASN A 292 -6.36 18.64 9.74
C ASN A 292 -4.87 18.50 10.05
N MET A 293 -4.16 19.63 10.04
CA MET A 293 -2.78 19.69 10.53
C MET A 293 -2.75 19.27 12.01
N PRO A 294 -1.89 18.30 12.42
CA PRO A 294 -1.76 17.96 13.81
C PRO A 294 -1.18 19.13 14.60
N LYS A 295 -1.60 19.28 15.86
CA LYS A 295 -1.00 20.24 16.79
C LYS A 295 0.47 19.91 16.96
N SER A 296 1.35 20.77 16.46
CA SER A 296 2.76 20.44 16.30
C SER A 296 3.61 21.70 16.14
N LYS A 297 4.87 21.57 16.58
CA LYS A 297 5.94 22.50 16.20
C LYS A 297 6.58 21.99 14.92
N ILE A 298 6.57 22.81 13.87
CA ILE A 298 7.09 22.45 12.56
C ILE A 298 8.39 23.21 12.32
N TYR A 299 9.44 22.47 12.03
CA TYR A 299 10.79 22.99 11.79
C TYR A 299 11.12 22.91 10.31
N ALA A 300 11.96 23.81 9.81
CA ALA A 300 12.45 23.72 8.44
C ALA A 300 13.21 22.41 8.24
N ALA A 301 13.07 21.80 7.08
CA ALA A 301 14.05 20.85 6.59
C ALA A 301 15.40 21.57 6.50
N ASP A 302 16.46 20.83 6.79
CA ASP A 302 17.82 21.32 6.90
C ASP A 302 18.34 21.77 5.51
N THR A 303 18.00 22.99 5.08
CA THR A 303 18.34 23.55 3.76
C THR A 303 19.54 24.53 3.81
N GLY A 304 20.38 24.44 4.85
CA GLY A 304 21.47 25.40 5.13
C GLY A 304 22.87 24.87 4.82
N SER A 305 23.87 25.75 4.81
CA SER A 305 25.28 25.31 4.74
C SER A 305 25.65 24.51 6.01
N ILE A 306 26.70 23.69 5.96
CA ILE A 306 27.21 22.94 7.13
C ILE A 306 27.39 23.84 8.38
N THR A 307 27.66 25.13 8.19
CA THR A 307 27.84 26.12 9.28
C THR A 307 26.52 26.59 9.90
N ASP A 308 25.43 26.63 9.12
CA ASP A 308 24.10 27.06 9.58
C ASP A 308 23.39 25.93 10.36
N LEU A 309 23.63 24.69 9.94
CA LEU A 309 23.04 23.46 10.48
C LEU A 309 23.56 23.10 11.87
N ILE A 310 24.79 23.48 12.20
CA ILE A 310 25.39 23.22 13.53
C ILE A 310 24.73 24.09 14.62
N LYS A 311 24.00 25.16 14.28
CA LYS A 311 23.60 26.18 15.28
C LYS A 311 22.11 26.30 15.59
N LYS A 312 21.14 26.07 14.69
CA LYS A 312 19.71 26.33 15.03
C LYS A 312 18.69 25.50 14.25
N GLN A 313 17.88 24.70 14.95
CA GLN A 313 16.56 24.32 14.46
C GLN A 313 15.70 25.58 14.27
N ILE A 314 15.20 25.81 13.06
CA ILE A 314 14.35 26.97 12.76
C ILE A 314 12.88 26.53 12.86
N LEU A 315 12.17 27.03 13.87
CA LEU A 315 10.72 26.87 13.96
C LEU A 315 10.06 27.71 12.86
N VAL A 316 9.31 27.06 11.99
CA VAL A 316 8.62 27.68 10.84
C VAL A 316 7.15 27.92 11.15
N GLU A 317 6.48 26.94 11.78
CA GLU A 317 5.05 27.02 12.11
C GLU A 317 4.80 26.44 13.51
N ASP A 318 3.90 27.06 14.28
CA ASP A 318 3.41 26.56 15.57
C ASP A 318 1.89 26.37 15.49
N ASN A 319 1.48 25.11 15.33
CA ASN A 319 0.08 24.74 15.21
C ASN A 319 -0.48 24.36 16.59
N LYS A 320 -1.31 25.24 17.15
CA LYS A 320 -1.85 25.13 18.53
C LYS A 320 -3.20 24.43 18.63
#